data_AF-A0A954UNP7-F1
#
_entry.id   AF-A0A954UNP7-F1
#
_cell.length_a   1.000
_cell.length_b   1.000
_cell.length_c   1.000
_cell.angle_alpha   90.00
_cell.angle_beta   90.00
_cell.angle_gamma   90.00
#
_symmetry.space_group_name_H-M   'P 1'
#
loop_
_entity.id
_entity.type
_entity.pdbx_description
1 polymer ?
#
loop_
_entity_poly.entity_id
_entity_poly.type
_entity_poly.pdbx_seq_one_letter_code
_entity_poly.pdbx_strand_id
1 'polypeptide(L)' 'MAILLSDAGRYRHLLPLTFTRPVGALRAGILTQAEGWARRTGMPVGYRT' A
#
# COMPACT_ATOMS: atom_id res chain seq x y z
N MET A 1 -2.84 6.08 -16.70
CA MET A 1 -1.71 5.27 -16.20
C MET A 1 -1.84 5.17 -14.68
N ALA A 2 -1.55 4.02 -14.05
CA ALA A 2 -1.80 3.78 -12.62
C ALA A 2 -0.53 3.30 -11.91
N ILE A 3 -0.39 3.62 -10.63
CA ILE A 3 0.72 3.15 -9.79
C ILE A 3 0.31 1.82 -9.15
N LEU A 4 1.16 0.81 -9.25
CA LEU A 4 0.94 -0.49 -8.61
C LEU A 4 1.88 -0.64 -7.41
N LEU A 5 1.31 -0.69 -6.20
CA LEU A 5 2.07 -0.99 -4.98
C LEU A 5 2.19 -2.51 -4.81
N SER A 6 3.42 -3.02 -4.92
CA SER A 6 3.70 -4.43 -4.66
C SER A 6 4.58 -4.60 -3.43
N ASP A 7 4.22 -5.57 -2.57
CA ASP A 7 5.01 -5.92 -1.39
C ASP A 7 5.99 -7.09 -1.64
N ALA A 8 6.14 -7.51 -2.90
CA ALA A 8 6.99 -8.62 -3.31
C ALA A 8 6.72 -9.93 -2.55
N GLY A 9 5.47 -10.17 -2.13
CA GLY A 9 5.08 -11.36 -1.37
C GLY A 9 5.57 -11.36 0.08
N ARG A 10 6.05 -10.22 0.60
CA ARG A 10 6.61 -10.09 1.96
C ARG A 10 5.58 -9.70 3.01
N TYR A 11 4.30 -9.64 2.66
CA TYR A 11 3.21 -9.25 3.56
C TYR A 11 3.14 -10.08 4.85
N ARG A 12 3.62 -11.33 4.82
CA ARG A 12 3.65 -12.24 5.99
C ARG A 12 4.51 -11.71 7.14
N HIS A 13 5.54 -10.92 6.85
CA HIS A 13 6.40 -10.34 7.89
C HIS A 13 5.71 -9.21 8.67
N LEU A 14 4.57 -8.73 8.18
CA LEU A 14 3.80 -7.65 8.78
C LEU A 14 2.50 -8.15 9.42
N LEU A 15 2.34 -9.46 9.57
CA LEU A 15 1.25 -10.01 10.36
C LEU A 15 1.37 -9.51 11.82
N PRO A 16 0.24 -9.17 12.48
CA PRO A 16 -1.15 -9.40 12.05
C PRO A 16 -1.75 -8.26 11.19
N LEU A 17 -0.99 -7.21 10.90
CA LEU A 17 -1.50 -5.98 10.28
C LEU A 17 -2.04 -6.20 8.86
N THR A 18 -1.55 -7.24 8.18
CA THR A 18 -1.89 -7.60 6.81
C THR A 18 -2.91 -8.73 6.69
N PHE A 19 -3.57 -9.15 7.79
CA PHE A 19 -4.61 -10.20 7.70
C PHE A 19 -5.81 -9.78 6.84
N THR A 20 -6.19 -8.51 6.86
CA THR A 20 -7.42 -8.00 6.22
C THR A 20 -7.16 -6.90 5.21
N ARG A 21 -5.89 -6.55 4.96
CA ARG A 21 -5.52 -5.45 4.05
C ARG A 21 -4.13 -5.61 3.45
N PRO A 22 -3.89 -5.09 2.23
CA PRO A 22 -2.56 -5.10 1.63
C PRO A 22 -1.59 -4.18 2.37
N VAL A 23 -0.29 -4.41 2.21
CA VAL A 23 0.77 -3.58 2.83
C VAL A 23 0.62 -2.10 2.45
N GLY A 24 0.24 -1.82 1.20
CA GLY A 24 0.04 -0.45 0.72
C GLY A 24 -1.09 0.31 1.43
N ALA A 25 -2.02 -0.40 2.09
CA ALA A 25 -3.12 0.18 2.86
C ALA A 25 -2.77 0.36 4.36
N LEU A 26 -1.54 0.04 4.77
CA LEU A 26 -1.04 0.34 6.11
C LEU A 26 -0.66 1.82 6.21
N ARG A 27 -0.95 2.41 7.38
CA ARG A 27 -0.54 3.78 7.70
C ARG A 27 0.94 3.81 8.08
N ALA A 28 1.68 4.72 7.46
CA ALA A 28 3.06 5.06 7.81
C ALA A 28 3.09 6.52 8.32
N GLY A 29 2.35 6.75 9.42
CA GLY A 29 2.05 8.09 9.93
C GLY A 29 0.60 8.49 9.63
N ILE A 30 0.39 9.73 9.18
CA ILE A 30 -0.94 10.28 8.89
C ILE A 30 -1.57 9.59 7.67
N LEU A 31 -0.77 9.34 6.64
CA LEU A 31 -1.20 8.73 5.38
C LEU A 31 -0.81 7.25 5.31
N THR A 32 -1.61 6.49 4.57
CA THR A 32 -1.20 5.19 4.02
C THR A 32 -0.18 5.37 2.90
N GLN A 33 0.54 4.29 2.58
CA GLN A 33 1.46 4.29 1.44
C GLN A 33 0.70 4.66 0.14
N ALA A 34 -0.50 4.11 -0.05
CA ALA A 34 -1.34 4.41 -1.21
C ALA A 34 -1.78 5.88 -1.27
N GLU A 35 -2.27 6.45 -0.16
CA GLU A 35 -2.65 7.87 -0.10
C GLU A 35 -1.45 8.78 -0.37
N GLY A 36 -0.28 8.44 0.17
CA GLY A 36 0.95 9.18 -0.05
C GLY A 36 1.33 9.25 -1.52
N TRP A 37 1.24 8.14 -2.25
CA TRP A 37 1.52 8.09 -3.69
C TRP A 37 0.44 8.78 -4.53
N ALA A 38 -0.84 8.54 -4.21
CA ALA A 38 -1.95 9.19 -4.89
C ALA A 38 -1.85 10.72 -4.78
N ARG A 39 -1.55 11.25 -3.59
CA ARG A 39 -1.42 12.71 -3.37
C ARG A 39 -0.23 13.32 -4.10
N ARG A 40 0.90 12.62 -4.18
CA ARG A 40 2.12 13.13 -4.86
C ARG A 40 2.00 13.15 -6.37
N THR A 41 1.29 12.18 -6.94
CA THR A 41 1.30 11.92 -8.39
C THR A 41 -0.02 12.30 -9.07
N GLY A 42 -1.11 12.44 -8.32
CA GLY A 42 -2.45 12.60 -8.88
C GLY A 42 -2.94 11.35 -9.63
N MET A 43 -2.25 10.22 -9.51
CA MET A 43 -2.57 9.00 -10.24
C MET A 43 -3.36 8.01 -9.36
N PRO A 44 -4.23 7.17 -9.98
CA PRO A 44 -4.87 6.08 -9.26
C PRO A 44 -3.83 5.04 -8.81
N VAL A 45 -4.06 4.44 -7.64
CA VAL A 45 -3.18 3.46 -7.01
C VAL A 45 -3.88 2.12 -6.87
N GLY A 46 -3.20 1.04 -7.25
CA GLY A 46 -3.63 -0.35 -7.05
C GLY A 46 -2.65 -1.14 -6.19
N TYR A 47 -3.03 -2.37 -5.81
CA TYR A 47 -2.25 -3.25 -4.93
C TYR A 47 -1.92 -4.57 -5.61
N ARG A 48 -0.74 -5.12 -5.32
CA ARG A 48 -0.32 -6.48 -5.66
C ARG A 48 0.42 -7.11 -4.47
N THR A 49 -0.31 -7.83 -3.65
CA THR A 49 0.14 -8.55 -2.46
C THR A 49 0.35 -10.03 -2.75
#